data_AF-A0A4R6FDT8-F1
#
_entry.id   AF-A0A4R6FDT8-F1
#
_cell.length_a   1.000
_cell.length_b   1.000
_cell.length_c   1.000
_cell.angle_alpha   90.00
_cell.angle_beta   90.00
_cell.angle_gamma   90.00
#
_symmetry.space_group_name_H-M   'P 1'
#
loop_
_entity.id
_entity.type
_entity.pdbx_description
1 polymer ?
#
loop_
_entity_poly.entity_id
_entity_poly.type
_entity_poly.pdbx_seq_one_letter_code
_entity_poly.pdbx_strand_id
1 'polypeptide(L)' 'MTTRDLNNWIMYHEIHKFKRLGFSNPKIADYLVLDTRTVKKYLSMSEEDYENHLLKGQYRSKVLSP' A
#
# COMPACT_ATOMS: atom_id res chain seq x y z
N MET A 1 3.22 15.31 -7.94
CA MET A 1 2.97 13.85 -7.85
C MET A 1 4.07 13.14 -8.62
N THR A 2 4.88 12.33 -7.94
CA THR A 2 5.96 11.57 -8.60
C THR A 2 5.41 10.27 -9.21
N THR A 3 6.17 9.64 -10.12
CA THR A 3 5.82 8.31 -10.67
C THR A 3 5.69 7.26 -9.56
N ARG A 4 6.49 7.38 -8.49
CA ARG A 4 6.41 6.50 -7.32
C ARG A 4 5.10 6.68 -6.57
N ASP A 5 4.64 7.92 -6.40
CA ASP A 5 3.37 8.20 -5.74
C ASP A 5 2.20 7.61 -6.54
N LEU A 6 2.23 7.76 -7.87
CA LEU A 6 1.23 7.17 -8.75
C LEU A 6 1.17 5.64 -8.61
N ASN A 7 2.33 4.97 -8.62
CA ASN A 7 2.39 3.50 -8.46
C ASN A 7 1.86 3.03 -7.11
N ASN A 8 2.12 3.77 -6.03
CA ASN A 8 1.58 3.47 -4.70
C ASN A 8 0.05 3.55 -4.68
N TRP A 9 -0.52 4.62 -5.26
CA TRP A 9 -1.97 4.79 -5.35
C TRP A 9 -2.64 3.73 -6.24
N ILE A 10 -2.02 3.39 -7.38
CA ILE A 10 -2.49 2.29 -8.23
C ILE A 10 -2.56 0.99 -7.43
N MET A 11 -1.49 0.65 -6.69
CA MET A 11 -1.43 -0.56 -5.87
C MET A 11 -2.49 -0.58 -4.77
N TYR A 12 -2.71 0.55 -4.07
CA TYR A 12 -3.78 0.67 -3.08
C TYR A 12 -5.16 0.36 -3.69
N HIS A 13 -5.48 1.00 -4.83
CA HIS A 13 -6.78 0.80 -5.48
C HIS A 13 -6.93 -0.61 -6.07
N GLU A 14 -5.87 -1.22 -6.58
CA GLU A 14 -5.91 -2.61 -7.06
C GLU A 14 -6.24 -3.59 -5.94
N ILE A 15 -5.61 -3.46 -4.77
CA ILE A 15 -5.90 -4.31 -3.60
C ILE A 15 -7.39 -4.21 -3.24
N HIS A 16 -7.93 -3.00 -3.16
CA HIS A 16 -9.35 -2.76 -2.86
C HIS A 16 -10.27 -3.27 -3.97
N LYS A 17 -9.89 -3.13 -5.25
CA LYS A 17 -10.63 -3.68 -6.40
C LYS A 17 -10.73 -5.20 -6.31
N PHE A 18 -9.61 -5.91 -6.09
CA PHE A 18 -9.64 -7.36 -5.96
C PHE A 18 -10.45 -7.82 -4.74
N LYS A 19 -10.39 -7.06 -3.65
CA LYS A 19 -11.22 -7.36 -2.48
C LYS A 19 -12.72 -7.26 -2.80
N ARG A 20 -13.14 -6.21 -3.52
CA ARG A 20 -14.54 -6.06 -3.99
C ARG A 20 -14.96 -7.16 -4.96
N LEU A 21 -14.02 -7.69 -5.74
CA LEU A 21 -14.26 -8.84 -6.63
C LEU A 21 -14.32 -10.18 -5.86
N GLY A 22 -14.19 -10.19 -4.53
CA GLY A 22 -14.35 -11.38 -3.70
C GLY A 22 -13.08 -12.22 -3.50
N PHE A 23 -11.90 -11.70 -3.86
CA PHE A 23 -10.64 -12.42 -3.68
C PHE A 23 -10.24 -12.48 -2.20
N SER A 24 -9.61 -13.60 -1.80
CA SER A 24 -9.03 -13.75 -0.46
C SER A 24 -7.74 -12.96 -0.34
N ASN A 25 -7.41 -12.48 0.86
CA ASN A 25 -6.19 -11.69 1.08
C ASN A 25 -4.90 -12.43 0.65
N PRO A 26 -4.73 -13.76 0.89
CA PRO A 26 -3.61 -14.52 0.35
C PRO A 26 -3.55 -14.50 -1.18
N LYS A 27 -4.68 -14.71 -1.86
CA LYS A 27 -4.73 -14.70 -3.33
C LYS A 27 -4.37 -13.33 -3.92
N ILE A 28 -4.78 -12.24 -3.26
CA ILE A 28 -4.40 -10.87 -3.65
C ILE A 28 -2.89 -10.67 -3.47
N ALA A 29 -2.34 -11.13 -2.34
CA ALA A 29 -0.93 -11.04 -2.04
C ALA A 29 -0.06 -11.80 -3.05
N ASP A 30 -0.45 -13.03 -3.38
CA ASP A 30 0.23 -13.86 -4.37
C ASP A 30 0.18 -13.21 -5.77
N TYR A 31 -0.98 -12.68 -6.16
CA TYR A 31 -1.17 -12.06 -7.48
C TYR A 31 -0.39 -10.75 -7.65
N LEU A 32 -0.37 -9.90 -6.62
CA LEU A 32 0.34 -8.62 -6.65
C LEU A 32 1.79 -8.72 -6.20
N VAL A 33 2.26 -9.91 -5.84
CA VAL A 33 3.62 -10.17 -5.29
C VAL A 33 3.89 -9.29 -4.05
N LEU A 34 2.96 -9.34 -3.10
CA LEU A 34 3.00 -8.57 -1.85
C LEU A 34 2.99 -9.49 -0.62
N ASP A 35 3.41 -8.96 0.52
CA ASP A 35 3.18 -9.62 1.80
C ASP A 35 1.68 -9.52 2.18
N THR A 36 1.12 -10.64 2.65
CA THR A 36 -0.29 -10.70 3.12
C THR A 36 -0.62 -9.69 4.22
N ARG A 37 0.36 -9.32 5.06
CA ARG A 37 0.24 -8.27 6.08
C ARG A 37 0.08 -6.90 5.45
N THR A 38 0.77 -6.62 4.34
CA THR A 38 0.62 -5.37 3.58
C THR A 38 -0.76 -5.26 2.98
N VAL A 39 -1.27 -6.34 2.36
CA VAL A 39 -2.64 -6.39 1.84
C VAL A 39 -3.65 -6.15 2.95
N LYS A 40 -3.54 -6.84 4.10
CA LYS A 40 -4.43 -6.66 5.24
C LYS A 40 -4.38 -5.21 5.78
N LYS A 41 -3.18 -4.65 5.90
CA LYS A 41 -2.96 -3.29 6.37
C LYS A 41 -3.60 -2.25 5.45
N TYR A 42 -3.39 -2.36 4.14
CA TYR A 42 -3.94 -1.39 3.19
C TYR A 42 -5.46 -1.50 3.04
N LEU A 43 -6.02 -2.71 3.16
CA LEU A 43 -7.47 -2.89 3.22
C LEU A 43 -8.11 -2.27 4.46
N SER A 44 -7.38 -2.14 5.56
CA SER A 44 -7.87 -1.46 6.78
C SER A 44 -7.68 0.06 6.77
N MET A 45 -7.02 0.62 5.75
CA MET A 45 -6.74 2.05 5.66
C MET A 45 -7.76 2.75 4.77
N SER A 46 -8.27 3.89 5.22
CA SER A 46 -8.91 4.86 4.33
C SER A 46 -7.88 5.45 3.35
N GLU A 47 -8.35 6.17 2.33
CA GLU A 47 -7.46 6.90 1.41
C GLU A 47 -6.62 7.94 2.16
N GLU A 48 -7.21 8.64 3.14
CA GLU A 48 -6.52 9.61 4.00
C GLU A 48 -5.45 8.93 4.89
N ASP A 49 -5.77 7.77 5.48
CA ASP A 49 -4.79 7.00 6.26
C ASP A 49 -3.62 6.52 5.39
N TYR A 50 -3.92 6.12 4.15
CA TYR A 50 -2.92 5.66 3.20
C TYR A 50 -2.02 6.80 2.74
N GLU A 51 -2.59 7.96 2.42
CA GLU A 51 -1.82 9.17 2.08
C GLU A 51 -0.88 9.56 3.23
N ASN A 52 -1.40 9.61 4.46
CA ASN A 52 -0.60 9.87 5.65
C ASN A 52 0.49 8.80 5.86
N HIS A 53 0.21 7.53 5.55
CA HIS A 53 1.21 6.47 5.59
C HIS A 53 2.35 6.69 4.58
N LEU A 54 2.02 7.12 3.35
CA LEU A 54 3.02 7.43 2.32
C LEU A 54 3.88 8.62 2.73
N LEU A 55 3.26 9.71 3.23
CA LEU A 55 3.97 10.90 3.69
C LEU A 55 4.95 10.55 4.83
N LYS A 56 4.50 9.83 5.86
CA LYS A 56 5.37 9.36 6.96
C LYS A 56 6.52 8.47 6.47
N GLY A 57 6.28 7.67 5.44
CA GLY A 57 7.29 6.80 4.84
C GLY A 57 8.37 7.56 4.05
N GLN A 58 8.05 8.74 3.51
CA GLN A 58 8.99 9.60 2.79
C GLN A 58 9.97 10.29 3.76
N TYR A 59 9.52 10.67 4.95
CA TYR A 59 10.34 11.29 5.98
C TYR A 59 10.98 10.24 6.91
N ARG A 60 11.87 9.41 6.38
CA ARG A 60 12.78 8.62 7.24
C ARG A 60 14.00 9.45 7.56
N SER A 61 14.07 9.99 8.78
CA SER A 61 15.30 10.59 9.31
C SER A 61 16.39 9.52 9.34
N LYS A 62 17.35 9.63 8.42
CA LYS A 62 18.55 8.79 8.46
C LYS A 62 19.45 9.31 9.59
N VAL A 63 19.15 8.90 10.82
CA VAL A 63 19.87 9.27 12.04
C VAL A 63 21.35 8.86 11.98
N LEU A 64 21.70 7.91 11.11
CA LEU A 64 23.05 7.38 10.93
C LEU A 64 23.71 7.81 9.60
N SER A 65 23.24 8.89 8.96
CA SER A 65 24.02 9.49 7.86
C SER A 65 25.24 10.21 8.47
N PRO A 66 26.44 10.15 7.85
CA PRO A 66 27.57 10.97 8.30
C PRO A 66 27.21 12.46 8.33
#